data_AF-B8ZW42-F1
#
_entry.id   AF-B8ZW42-F1
#
_cell.length_a   1.000
_cell.length_b   1.000
_cell.length_c   1.000
_cell.angle_alpha   90.00
_cell.angle_beta   90.00
_cell.angle_gamma   90.00
#
_symmetry.space_group_name_H-M   'P 1'
#
loop_
_entity.id
_entity.type
_entity.pdbx_description
1 polymer ?
#
loop_
_entity_poly.entity_id
_entity_poly.type
_entity_poly.pdbx_seq_one_letter_code
_entity_poly.pdbx_strand_id
1 'polypeptide(L)'
;MAFVSSGYNPDKPMENRITDIGPKKYDQFYPPVIAKNKGKWLYHEYLKPGVLVHVSETGDQGYTVRCGGARIMSTTHIREICEIAEKHCDGHLRFTTRNNIEFMVDSKDKVEPLVQDLESRKFDGGSFKFPVGGTGAGISNIVHTQGWIHCHTPATDASGTVKATMDEVFADFQNHRMPAHLRISMACCLNMCGAVH
;
A
#
# COMPACT_ATOMS: atom_id res chain seq x y z
N MET A 1 15.24 3.83 30.38
CA MET A 1 13.91 4.39 30.02
C MET A 1 13.06 4.39 31.28
N ALA A 2 12.36 5.49 31.56
CA ALA A 2 11.40 5.54 32.67
C ALA A 2 10.08 4.89 32.26
N PHE A 3 9.32 4.40 33.23
CA PHE A 3 7.94 3.97 32.99
C PHE A 3 7.06 5.20 32.78
N VAL A 4 6.31 5.23 31.67
CA VAL A 4 5.32 6.26 31.38
C VAL A 4 3.97 5.57 31.25
N SER A 5 3.07 5.79 32.22
CA SER A 5 1.75 5.17 32.23
C SER A 5 0.86 5.73 31.12
N SER A 6 0.03 4.88 30.52
CA SER A 6 -1.06 5.29 29.62
C SER A 6 -2.31 5.78 30.37
N GLY A 7 -2.34 5.67 31.71
CA GLY A 7 -3.53 5.82 32.54
C GLY A 7 -4.21 4.49 32.91
N TYR A 8 -3.73 3.35 32.37
CA TYR A 8 -4.16 2.01 32.79
C TYR A 8 -3.77 1.73 34.25
N ASN A 9 -4.69 1.12 35.00
CA ASN A 9 -4.47 0.70 36.38
C ASN A 9 -4.36 -0.84 36.49
N PRO A 10 -3.19 -1.41 36.84
CA PRO A 10 -3.03 -2.85 36.99
C PRO A 10 -3.83 -3.45 38.17
N ASP A 11 -4.09 -2.67 39.22
CA ASP A 11 -4.88 -3.11 40.38
C ASP A 11 -6.39 -3.12 40.09
N LYS A 12 -6.81 -2.36 39.06
CA LYS A 12 -8.21 -2.26 38.63
C LYS A 12 -8.30 -2.48 37.11
N PRO A 13 -7.98 -3.68 36.62
CA PRO A 13 -7.79 -3.93 35.19
C PRO A 13 -9.07 -3.78 34.36
N MET A 14 -10.25 -3.70 34.99
CA MET A 14 -11.53 -3.53 34.31
C MET A 14 -12.04 -2.08 34.32
N GLU A 15 -11.46 -1.20 35.15
CA GLU A 15 -11.83 0.21 35.21
C GLU A 15 -11.42 0.93 33.92
N ASN A 16 -12.32 1.72 33.34
CA ASN A 16 -12.11 2.46 32.07
C ASN A 16 -11.72 1.60 30.85
N ARG A 17 -11.96 0.29 30.88
CA ARG A 17 -11.70 -0.60 29.75
C ARG A 17 -12.77 -0.40 28.66
N ILE A 18 -12.33 -0.03 27.45
CA ILE A 18 -13.16 0.06 26.25
C ILE A 18 -12.95 -1.23 25.42
N THR A 19 -14.02 -1.97 25.11
CA THR A 19 -13.99 -3.19 24.29
C THR A 19 -15.06 -3.16 23.19
N ASP A 20 -14.95 -4.08 22.22
CA ASP A 20 -15.99 -4.34 21.21
C ASP A 20 -16.36 -3.17 20.29
N ILE A 21 -15.44 -2.21 20.10
CA ILE A 21 -15.67 -1.01 19.27
C ILE A 21 -15.43 -1.21 17.77
N GLY A 22 -14.80 -2.32 17.35
CA GLY A 22 -14.47 -2.59 15.94
C GLY A 22 -13.53 -1.56 15.30
N PRO A 23 -13.43 -1.54 13.95
CA PRO A 23 -12.61 -0.56 13.23
C PRO A 23 -13.31 0.80 13.12
N LYS A 24 -12.53 1.86 12.86
CA LYS A 24 -13.09 3.12 12.35
C LYS A 24 -13.77 2.88 11.00
N LYS A 25 -14.90 3.54 10.77
CA LYS A 25 -15.63 3.43 9.51
C LYS A 25 -14.80 4.06 8.39
N TYR A 26 -14.65 3.35 7.27
CA TYR A 26 -13.75 3.72 6.18
C TYR A 26 -14.05 5.09 5.55
N ASP A 27 -15.31 5.55 5.60
CA ASP A 27 -15.76 6.79 4.96
C ASP A 27 -15.29 8.06 5.69
N GLN A 28 -14.76 7.92 6.91
CA GLN A 28 -14.06 8.98 7.63
C GLN A 28 -12.74 9.39 6.96
N PHE A 29 -12.23 8.56 6.04
CA PHE A 29 -10.90 8.73 5.42
C PHE A 29 -10.97 8.83 3.89
N TYR A 30 -12.15 9.05 3.31
CA TYR A 30 -12.25 9.21 1.86
C TYR A 30 -11.72 10.57 1.41
N PRO A 31 -10.89 10.61 0.35
CA PRO A 31 -10.69 11.85 -0.40
C PRO A 31 -12.04 12.41 -0.87
N PRO A 32 -12.22 13.74 -0.93
CA PRO A 32 -13.49 14.36 -1.34
C PRO A 32 -14.05 13.83 -2.67
N VAL A 33 -13.18 13.62 -3.67
CA VAL A 33 -13.58 13.07 -4.99
C VAL A 33 -14.15 11.65 -4.87
N ILE A 34 -13.62 10.83 -3.95
CA ILE A 34 -14.11 9.47 -3.70
C ILE A 34 -15.43 9.51 -2.94
N ALA A 35 -15.53 10.34 -1.91
CA ALA A 35 -16.74 10.48 -1.11
C ALA A 35 -17.94 10.94 -1.96
N LYS A 36 -17.73 11.95 -2.81
CA LYS A 36 -18.75 12.53 -3.70
C LYS A 36 -19.25 11.54 -4.75
N ASN A 37 -18.35 10.73 -5.32
CA ASN A 37 -18.62 9.88 -6.48
C ASN A 37 -18.77 8.38 -6.15
N LYS A 38 -18.78 8.02 -4.86
CA LYS A 38 -18.94 6.62 -4.44
C LYS A 38 -20.22 6.02 -5.02
N GLY A 39 -20.06 4.94 -5.78
CA GLY A 39 -21.16 4.22 -6.43
C GLY A 39 -21.65 4.84 -7.75
N LYS A 40 -20.97 5.89 -8.25
CA LYS A 40 -21.31 6.61 -9.48
C LYS A 40 -20.13 6.65 -10.48
N TRP A 41 -19.27 5.64 -10.43
CA TRP A 41 -18.13 5.51 -11.33
C TRP A 41 -18.57 4.87 -12.64
N LEU A 42 -18.18 5.46 -13.77
CA LEU A 42 -18.61 5.01 -15.09
C LEU A 42 -17.57 4.08 -15.73
N TYR A 43 -16.30 4.49 -15.75
CA TYR A 43 -15.20 3.70 -16.32
C TYR A 43 -13.86 4.01 -15.66
N HIS A 44 -12.85 3.22 -16.00
CA HIS A 44 -11.46 3.46 -15.60
C HIS A 44 -10.51 3.19 -16.77
N GLU A 45 -9.34 3.81 -16.73
CA GLU A 45 -8.28 3.61 -17.72
C GLU A 45 -6.91 3.55 -17.03
N TYR A 46 -6.00 2.77 -17.60
CA TYR A 46 -4.58 2.83 -17.26
C TYR A 46 -3.90 3.87 -18.15
N LEU A 47 -3.39 4.94 -17.55
CA LEU A 47 -2.72 6.02 -18.30
C LEU A 47 -1.25 5.70 -18.59
N LYS A 48 -0.59 5.07 -17.63
CA LYS A 48 0.78 4.51 -17.71
C LYS A 48 0.95 3.45 -16.61
N PRO A 49 2.02 2.64 -16.61
CA PRO A 49 2.30 1.76 -15.48
C PRO A 49 2.29 2.52 -14.15
N GLY A 50 1.53 2.01 -13.18
CA GLY A 50 1.33 2.65 -11.87
C GLY A 50 0.31 3.79 -11.83
N VAL A 51 -0.25 4.25 -12.95
CA VAL A 51 -1.21 5.36 -12.96
C VAL A 51 -2.53 4.96 -13.61
N LEU A 52 -3.62 5.25 -12.92
CA LEU A 52 -4.98 4.95 -13.36
C LEU A 52 -5.92 6.13 -13.09
N VAL A 53 -6.93 6.30 -13.94
CA VAL A 53 -8.00 7.29 -13.75
C VAL A 53 -9.34 6.58 -13.65
N HIS A 54 -10.18 7.04 -12.74
CA HIS A 54 -11.61 6.70 -12.70
C HIS A 54 -12.40 7.94 -13.08
N VAL A 55 -13.42 7.76 -13.93
CA VAL A 55 -14.30 8.84 -14.39
C VAL A 55 -15.72 8.56 -13.91
N SER A 56 -16.34 9.54 -13.26
CA SER A 56 -17.70 9.41 -12.75
C SER A 56 -18.75 9.71 -13.82
N GLU A 57 -20.00 9.38 -13.53
CA GLU A 57 -21.17 9.74 -14.35
C GLU A 57 -21.32 11.25 -14.55
N THR A 58 -20.78 12.08 -13.66
CA THR A 58 -20.81 13.54 -13.76
C THR A 58 -19.58 14.12 -14.45
N GLY A 59 -18.65 13.27 -14.90
CA GLY A 59 -17.38 13.68 -15.48
C GLY A 59 -16.28 14.02 -14.48
N ASP A 60 -16.52 13.87 -13.16
CA ASP A 60 -15.45 14.04 -12.17
C ASP A 60 -14.39 12.94 -12.38
N GLN A 61 -13.12 13.30 -12.21
CA GLN A 61 -12.01 12.38 -12.40
C GLN A 61 -11.22 12.19 -11.11
N GLY A 62 -10.94 10.94 -10.76
CA GLY A 62 -10.02 10.57 -9.68
C GLY A 62 -8.81 9.85 -10.25
N TYR A 63 -7.63 10.42 -10.08
CA TYR A 63 -6.37 9.84 -10.52
C TYR A 63 -5.69 9.13 -9.35
N THR A 64 -5.21 7.92 -9.57
CA THR A 64 -4.49 7.14 -8.58
C THR A 64 -3.09 6.82 -9.07
N VAL A 65 -2.08 7.09 -8.25
CA VAL A 65 -0.69 6.66 -8.44
C VAL A 65 -0.40 5.55 -7.45
N ARG A 66 -0.18 4.34 -7.96
CA ARG A 66 0.21 3.15 -7.21
C ARG A 66 1.71 3.01 -7.17
N CYS A 67 2.25 2.80 -5.96
CA CYS A 67 3.65 2.48 -5.76
C CYS A 67 3.85 1.22 -4.91
N GLY A 68 5.00 0.57 -5.09
CA GLY A 68 5.41 -0.61 -4.34
C GLY A 68 5.63 -0.28 -2.86
N GLY A 69 5.32 -1.24 -1.99
CA GLY A 69 5.63 -1.18 -0.57
C GLY A 69 6.17 -2.52 -0.09
N ALA A 70 7.14 -2.51 0.82
CA ALA A 70 7.78 -3.72 1.33
C ALA A 70 6.90 -4.54 2.30
N ARG A 71 5.68 -4.06 2.59
CA ARG A 71 4.76 -4.54 3.64
C ARG A 71 5.32 -4.39 5.05
N ILE A 72 6.48 -4.98 5.35
CA ILE A 72 7.21 -4.71 6.59
C ILE A 72 7.91 -3.36 6.44
N MET A 73 7.59 -2.42 7.32
CA MET A 73 8.07 -1.04 7.25
C MET A 73 8.23 -0.43 8.63
N SER A 74 9.13 0.55 8.73
CA SER A 74 9.32 1.33 9.95
C SER A 74 8.23 2.40 10.09
N THR A 75 8.06 2.91 11.32
CA THR A 75 7.22 4.09 11.57
C THR A 75 7.75 5.34 10.87
N THR A 76 9.07 5.45 10.65
CA THR A 76 9.66 6.55 9.87
C THR A 76 9.23 6.51 8.41
N HIS A 77 9.17 5.32 7.80
CA HIS A 77 8.68 5.17 6.43
C HIS A 77 7.18 5.46 6.31
N ILE A 78 6.37 5.06 7.32
CA ILE A 78 4.95 5.44 7.39
C ILE A 78 4.78 6.96 7.48
N ARG A 79 5.60 7.66 8.27
CA ARG A 79 5.56 9.13 8.36
C ARG A 79 5.93 9.80 7.03
N GLU A 80 6.88 9.23 6.29
CA GLU A 80 7.22 9.72 4.94
C GLU A 80 6.07 9.48 3.93
N ILE A 81 5.35 8.37 4.05
CA ILE A 81 4.10 8.13 3.28
C ILE A 81 3.06 9.21 3.60
N CYS A 82 2.89 9.57 4.88
CA CYS A 82 1.98 10.63 5.31
C CYS A 82 2.42 12.02 4.80
N GLU A 83 3.72 12.34 4.84
CA GLU A 83 4.28 13.59 4.29
C GLU A 83 3.91 13.76 2.81
N ILE A 84 4.04 12.69 2.00
CA ILE A 84 3.68 12.71 0.58
C ILE A 84 2.16 12.92 0.42
N ALA A 85 1.36 12.23 1.23
CA ALA A 85 -0.10 12.38 1.18
C ALA A 85 -0.55 13.79 1.56
N GLU A 86 0.05 14.41 2.58
CA GLU A 86 -0.21 15.80 2.97
C GLU A 86 0.20 16.78 1.87
N LYS A 87 1.35 16.54 1.23
CA LYS A 87 1.88 17.41 0.17
C LYS A 87 1.07 17.37 -1.12
N HIS A 88 0.56 16.21 -1.52
CA HIS A 88 -0.02 15.99 -2.85
C HIS A 88 -1.50 15.60 -2.84
N CYS A 89 -2.02 15.04 -1.74
CA CYS A 89 -3.30 14.32 -1.69
C CYS A 89 -4.20 14.77 -0.52
N ASP A 90 -4.00 15.98 -0.01
CA ASP A 90 -4.75 16.57 1.12
C ASP A 90 -4.77 15.66 2.37
N GLY A 91 -3.68 14.92 2.61
CA GLY A 91 -3.53 13.99 3.73
C GLY A 91 -4.17 12.62 3.51
N HIS A 92 -4.70 12.32 2.31
CA HIS A 92 -5.36 11.06 2.01
C HIS A 92 -4.45 10.09 1.25
N LEU A 93 -4.51 8.81 1.64
CA LEU A 93 -3.88 7.71 0.93
C LEU A 93 -4.65 6.41 1.23
N ARG A 94 -4.33 5.34 0.52
CA ARG A 94 -4.82 4.00 0.85
C ARG A 94 -3.77 2.92 0.60
N PHE A 95 -3.98 1.76 1.19
CA PHE A 95 -3.24 0.55 0.86
C PHE A 95 -4.12 -0.40 0.04
N THR A 96 -3.49 -1.09 -0.89
CA THR A 96 -4.16 -2.12 -1.71
C THR A 96 -4.17 -3.45 -0.98
N THR A 97 -4.98 -4.39 -1.45
CA THR A 97 -5.02 -5.79 -0.96
C THR A 97 -3.73 -6.58 -1.20
N ARG A 98 -2.76 -6.01 -1.92
CA ARG A 98 -1.43 -6.58 -2.14
C ARG A 98 -0.31 -5.74 -1.51
N ASN A 99 -0.65 -4.92 -0.51
CA ASN A 99 0.28 -4.12 0.28
C ASN A 99 1.06 -3.04 -0.50
N ASN A 100 0.63 -2.72 -1.73
CA ASN A 100 1.04 -1.49 -2.41
C ASN A 100 0.35 -0.28 -1.78
N ILE A 101 0.96 0.90 -1.95
CA ILE A 101 0.42 2.18 -1.51
C ILE A 101 -0.19 2.89 -2.71
N GLU A 102 -1.31 3.58 -2.50
CA GLU A 102 -1.97 4.39 -3.51
C GLU A 102 -2.23 5.80 -2.99
N PHE A 103 -1.76 6.75 -3.77
CA PHE A 103 -2.00 8.18 -3.62
C PHE A 103 -3.03 8.62 -4.65
N MET A 104 -3.95 9.51 -4.28
CA MET A 104 -5.05 9.94 -5.13
C MET A 104 -5.07 11.46 -5.28
N VAL A 105 -5.22 11.95 -6.51
CA VAL A 105 -5.35 13.36 -6.85
C VAL A 105 -6.58 13.57 -7.74
N ASP A 106 -7.18 14.74 -7.66
CA ASP A 106 -8.44 15.10 -8.33
C ASP A 106 -8.25 15.75 -9.70
N SER A 107 -7.00 15.99 -10.13
CA SER A 107 -6.70 16.61 -11.41
C SER A 107 -5.46 16.01 -12.08
N LYS A 108 -5.46 16.02 -13.42
CA LYS A 108 -4.42 15.40 -14.25
C LYS A 108 -3.05 16.06 -14.08
N ASP A 109 -3.03 17.37 -13.91
CA ASP A 109 -1.82 18.18 -13.75
C ASP A 109 -1.05 17.88 -12.46
N LYS A 110 -1.72 17.33 -11.43
CA LYS A 110 -1.09 16.90 -10.17
C LYS A 110 -0.42 15.52 -10.26
N VAL A 111 -0.72 14.72 -11.28
CA VAL A 111 -0.22 13.34 -11.40
C VAL A 111 1.29 13.30 -11.60
N GLU A 112 1.81 14.11 -12.53
CA GLU A 112 3.22 14.07 -12.89
C GLU A 112 4.13 14.59 -11.76
N PRO A 113 3.82 15.71 -11.07
CA PRO A 113 4.54 16.13 -9.87
C PRO A 113 4.60 15.06 -8.77
N LEU A 114 3.49 14.34 -8.54
CA LEU A 114 3.43 13.26 -7.56
C LEU A 114 4.31 12.07 -7.99
N VAL A 115 4.24 11.65 -9.26
CA VAL A 115 5.09 10.55 -9.79
C VAL A 115 6.57 10.90 -9.64
N GLN A 116 6.98 12.12 -9.98
CA GLN A 116 8.37 12.55 -9.87
C GLN A 116 8.88 12.56 -8.43
N ASP A 117 8.07 13.02 -7.48
CA ASP A 117 8.42 12.99 -6.06
C ASP A 117 8.61 11.54 -5.58
N LEU A 118 7.67 10.64 -5.91
CA LEU A 118 7.76 9.22 -5.56
C LEU A 118 9.02 8.54 -6.13
N GLU A 119 9.30 8.75 -7.41
CA GLU A 119 10.44 8.13 -8.11
C GLU A 119 11.80 8.71 -7.68
N SER A 120 11.84 9.95 -7.18
CA SER A 120 13.05 10.57 -6.65
C SER A 120 13.54 9.97 -5.32
N ARG A 121 12.64 9.30 -4.58
CA ARG A 121 12.89 8.85 -3.22
C ARG A 121 13.54 7.47 -3.17
N LYS A 122 14.76 7.41 -2.64
CA LYS A 122 15.55 6.18 -2.47
C LYS A 122 16.06 6.01 -1.04
N PHE A 123 16.27 4.77 -0.62
CA PHE A 123 17.06 4.47 0.57
C PHE A 123 18.55 4.63 0.26
N ASP A 124 19.37 4.78 1.30
CA ASP A 124 20.84 4.92 1.17
C ASP A 124 21.48 3.75 0.42
N GLY A 125 20.89 2.54 0.49
CA GLY A 125 21.31 1.36 -0.26
C GLY A 125 20.89 1.36 -1.74
N GLY A 126 20.29 2.43 -2.25
CA GLY A 126 19.95 2.63 -3.66
C GLY A 126 18.59 2.09 -4.11
N SER A 127 17.89 1.32 -3.26
CA SER A 127 16.54 0.86 -3.56
C SER A 127 15.53 2.01 -3.57
N PHE A 128 14.56 1.95 -4.48
CA PHE A 128 13.43 2.89 -4.50
C PHE A 128 12.58 2.73 -3.24
N LYS A 129 12.21 3.85 -2.62
CA LYS A 129 11.25 3.87 -1.52
C LYS A 129 9.82 3.65 -2.03
N PHE A 130 9.49 4.26 -3.15
CA PHE A 130 8.13 4.26 -3.72
C PHE A 130 8.13 4.03 -5.24
N PRO A 131 8.62 2.88 -5.73
CA PRO A 131 8.64 2.61 -7.16
C PRO A 131 7.21 2.60 -7.73
N VAL A 132 6.94 3.42 -8.74
CA VAL A 132 5.62 3.52 -9.38
C VAL A 132 5.40 2.34 -10.33
N GLY A 133 4.24 1.68 -10.23
CA GLY A 133 3.96 0.48 -11.03
C GLY A 133 2.83 -0.40 -10.50
N GLY A 134 2.82 -1.66 -10.94
CA GLY A 134 1.93 -2.69 -10.41
C GLY A 134 0.46 -2.55 -10.82
N THR A 135 0.19 -1.89 -11.95
CA THR A 135 -1.12 -1.85 -12.64
C THR A 135 -1.08 -2.72 -13.90
N GLY A 136 -2.23 -2.99 -14.53
CA GLY A 136 -2.29 -3.69 -15.82
C GLY A 136 -1.59 -5.05 -15.85
N ALA A 137 -1.32 -5.55 -17.06
CA ALA A 137 -0.73 -6.87 -17.27
C ALA A 137 0.78 -6.89 -16.95
N GLY A 138 1.10 -6.91 -15.66
CA GLY A 138 2.43 -7.02 -15.10
C GLY A 138 2.43 -7.84 -13.80
N ILE A 139 3.49 -7.70 -12.99
CA ILE A 139 3.63 -8.36 -11.69
C ILE A 139 3.50 -7.29 -10.59
N SER A 140 2.54 -7.46 -9.68
CA SER A 140 2.19 -6.43 -8.69
C SER A 140 2.30 -6.94 -7.27
N ASN A 141 3.49 -6.75 -6.69
CA ASN A 141 3.89 -7.15 -5.34
C ASN A 141 3.70 -8.66 -5.05
N ILE A 142 4.19 -9.13 -3.92
CA ILE A 142 4.08 -10.53 -3.47
C ILE A 142 3.38 -10.54 -2.12
N VAL A 143 2.18 -11.14 -2.07
CA VAL A 143 1.52 -11.44 -0.79
C VAL A 143 2.38 -12.45 -0.06
N HIS A 144 2.83 -12.11 1.15
CA HIS A 144 3.79 -12.92 1.89
C HIS A 144 3.56 -12.92 3.40
N THR A 145 4.25 -13.82 4.10
CA THR A 145 4.03 -14.12 5.51
C THR A 145 5.12 -13.56 6.43
N GLN A 146 5.14 -14.02 7.68
CA GLN A 146 6.11 -13.56 8.68
C GLN A 146 7.54 -14.07 8.44
N GLY A 147 7.72 -15.33 8.01
CA GLY A 147 9.07 -15.91 7.87
C GLY A 147 9.83 -15.94 9.21
N TRP A 148 11.14 -15.76 9.15
CA TRP A 148 12.02 -15.76 10.33
C TRP A 148 11.89 -14.50 11.19
N ILE A 149 11.20 -13.47 10.70
CA ILE A 149 11.04 -12.19 11.43
C ILE A 149 10.19 -12.37 12.69
N HIS A 150 9.24 -13.31 12.69
CA HIS A 150 8.30 -13.42 13.82
C HIS A 150 7.64 -14.79 14.01
N CYS A 151 7.62 -15.67 13.01
CA CYS A 151 6.93 -16.96 13.15
C CYS A 151 7.84 -17.99 13.85
N HIS A 152 7.26 -18.89 14.64
CA HIS A 152 7.97 -20.03 15.26
C HIS A 152 7.84 -21.34 14.48
N THR A 153 6.98 -21.40 13.45
CA THR A 153 6.84 -22.55 12.54
C THR A 153 7.33 -22.33 11.09
N PRO A 154 8.22 -21.36 10.76
CA PRO A 154 8.66 -21.17 9.38
C PRO A 154 9.63 -22.28 8.96
N ALA A 155 9.46 -22.78 7.75
CA ALA A 155 10.45 -23.62 7.07
C ALA A 155 11.43 -22.79 6.21
N THR A 156 11.11 -21.52 5.95
CA THR A 156 11.96 -20.57 5.21
C THR A 156 11.59 -19.12 5.55
N ASP A 157 12.42 -18.17 5.13
CA ASP A 157 12.12 -16.74 5.30
C ASP A 157 11.13 -16.22 4.24
N ALA A 158 10.37 -15.19 4.60
CA ALA A 158 9.43 -14.51 3.72
C ALA A 158 9.99 -13.22 3.11
N SER A 159 10.56 -12.32 3.93
CA SER A 159 10.91 -10.98 3.43
C SER A 159 12.12 -11.01 2.49
N GLY A 160 13.12 -11.83 2.81
CA GLY A 160 14.30 -12.03 1.97
C GLY A 160 13.95 -12.68 0.63
N THR A 161 13.10 -13.71 0.62
CA THR A 161 12.68 -14.39 -0.63
C THR A 161 11.84 -13.47 -1.51
N VAL A 162 10.96 -12.66 -0.91
CA VAL A 162 10.18 -11.64 -1.63
C VAL A 162 11.08 -10.57 -2.23
N LYS A 163 12.03 -10.04 -1.46
CA LYS A 163 12.97 -9.02 -1.95
C LYS A 163 13.79 -9.55 -3.12
N ALA A 164 14.41 -10.73 -2.97
CA ALA A 164 15.18 -11.35 -4.04
C ALA A 164 14.34 -11.58 -5.30
N THR A 165 13.11 -12.08 -5.16
CA THR A 165 12.23 -12.32 -6.31
C THR A 165 11.80 -11.01 -6.98
N MET A 166 11.38 -10.01 -6.20
CA MET A 166 10.91 -8.72 -6.73
C MET A 166 12.01 -7.92 -7.43
N ASP A 167 13.28 -8.12 -7.07
CA ASP A 167 14.41 -7.50 -7.77
C ASP A 167 14.56 -8.08 -9.19
N GLU A 168 14.42 -9.40 -9.35
CA GLU A 168 14.49 -10.05 -10.67
C GLU A 168 13.30 -9.70 -11.57
N VAL A 169 12.10 -9.55 -10.99
CA VAL A 169 10.88 -9.19 -11.74
C VAL A 169 10.54 -7.70 -11.69
N PHE A 170 11.49 -6.84 -11.28
CA PHE A 170 11.21 -5.42 -11.10
C PHE A 170 10.76 -4.72 -12.40
N ALA A 171 11.33 -5.13 -13.54
CA ALA A 171 10.90 -4.63 -14.85
C ALA A 171 9.43 -4.97 -15.16
N ASP A 172 8.92 -6.11 -14.69
CA ASP A 172 7.51 -6.52 -14.84
C ASP A 172 6.57 -5.77 -13.90
N PHE A 173 7.09 -5.23 -12.81
CA PHE A 173 6.34 -4.32 -11.95
C PHE A 173 6.15 -2.95 -12.60
N GLN A 174 7.15 -2.47 -13.34
CA GLN A 174 7.12 -1.15 -13.99
C GLN A 174 6.50 -1.15 -15.40
N ASN A 175 6.05 -2.30 -15.92
CA ASN A 175 5.56 -2.41 -17.30
C ASN A 175 4.31 -3.29 -17.43
N HIS A 176 3.59 -3.13 -18.55
CA HIS A 176 2.43 -3.95 -18.92
C HIS A 176 2.78 -4.95 -20.03
N ARG A 177 3.78 -5.81 -19.80
CA ARG A 177 4.35 -6.72 -20.82
C ARG A 177 3.99 -8.20 -20.67
N MET A 178 3.15 -8.54 -19.69
CA MET A 178 2.66 -9.91 -19.50
C MET A 178 1.39 -10.15 -20.33
N PRO A 179 1.05 -11.40 -20.69
CA PRO A 179 -0.23 -11.71 -21.35
C PRO A 179 -1.47 -11.38 -20.49
N ALA A 180 -1.32 -11.41 -19.17
CA ALA A 180 -2.34 -11.08 -18.17
C ALA A 180 -1.67 -10.66 -16.85
N HIS A 181 -2.46 -10.25 -15.87
CA HIS A 181 -1.96 -10.02 -14.51
C HIS A 181 -1.37 -11.31 -13.92
N LEU A 182 -0.09 -11.30 -13.57
CA LEU A 182 0.56 -12.44 -12.92
C LEU A 182 0.70 -12.18 -11.41
N ARG A 183 0.24 -13.13 -10.61
CA ARG A 183 0.24 -13.06 -9.15
C ARG A 183 1.24 -14.06 -8.58
N ILE A 184 2.18 -13.53 -7.81
CA ILE A 184 3.12 -14.33 -7.03
C ILE A 184 2.71 -14.20 -5.56
N SER A 185 2.74 -15.30 -4.82
CA SER A 185 2.52 -15.31 -3.37
C SER A 185 3.56 -16.21 -2.72
N MET A 186 3.87 -15.93 -1.46
CA MET A 186 4.87 -16.66 -0.70
C MET A 186 4.31 -17.01 0.68
N ALA A 187 4.48 -18.27 1.11
CA ALA A 187 4.21 -18.67 2.49
C ALA A 187 5.43 -19.40 3.05
N CYS A 188 5.78 -19.05 4.29
CA CYS A 188 6.94 -19.59 4.97
C CYS A 188 6.79 -21.04 5.45
N CYS A 189 5.58 -21.60 5.42
CA CYS A 189 5.30 -23.00 5.74
C CYS A 189 3.98 -23.45 5.09
N LEU A 190 3.66 -24.73 5.24
CA LEU A 190 2.47 -25.37 4.67
C LEU A 190 1.13 -24.92 5.26
N ASN A 191 1.13 -24.12 6.34
CA ASN A 191 -0.10 -23.45 6.77
C ASN A 191 -0.59 -22.43 5.73
N MET A 192 0.29 -22.05 4.78
CA MET A 192 -0.06 -21.31 3.57
C MET A 192 -0.85 -20.03 3.84
N CYS A 193 -0.50 -19.31 4.92
CA CYS A 193 -1.13 -18.04 5.25
C CYS A 193 -0.99 -17.07 4.07
N GLY A 194 -2.12 -16.57 3.55
CA GLY A 194 -2.14 -15.70 2.37
C GLY A 194 -2.75 -16.44 1.17
N ALA A 195 -2.07 -16.39 0.03
CA ALA A 195 -2.65 -16.75 -1.27
C ALA A 195 -1.70 -17.60 -2.13
N VAL A 196 -1.03 -18.58 -1.52
CA VAL A 196 -0.16 -19.52 -2.25
C VAL A 196 -0.97 -20.58 -3.03
N HIS A 197 -2.10 -21.03 -2.46
CA HIS A 197 -3.08 -21.86 -3.17
C HIS A 197 -4.05 -20.95 -3.95
#